data_AF-A0A8H7N2E9-F1
#
_entry.id   AF-A0A8H7N2E9-F1
#
_cell.length_a   1.000
_cell.length_b   1.000
_cell.length_c   1.000
_cell.angle_alpha   90.00
_cell.angle_beta   90.00
_cell.angle_gamma   90.00
#
_symmetry.space_group_name_H-M   'P 1'
#
loop_
_entity.id
_entity.type
_entity.pdbx_description
1 polymer ?
#
loop_
_entity_poly.entity_id
_entity_poly.type
_entity_poly.pdbx_seq_one_letter_code
_entity_poly.pdbx_strand_id
1 'polypeptide(L)'
;MAQPTFDILSLPVELQCLSISFLDPATLVSLSQADTYFRRLIQPGRHEIVQRLLQLECTEEHGGGLSQLDFSSWIQFASMRDRCIKSDRWACTGCLRLLPHTSFDNHSLMRLGYRKPAAGSRAADPSTDWGAARKRWGRRFHQPKDDASEQPLQDGDADERWGSKRHLRKCNECRFQNQELGKANSRERGTPAVPIQPSRGLAFASSRDRFFPGLAEHVGLGPLSEVVADGSSRSKQFWPTRMIRCPGCAEWQEMRSFRLGTKNSRWVPIYANEEPDFCAWNWDDTKLTRSVMDGLRCNSCFVDEHGVDALARVLSGWAKKLMRSEVSSAEFALFSGWETVRSNLKHIPLDYQAQFEGILRKHEPSIPGPINPKTLPVYKSAHDELCSAWDQMTAEEGSLSNFGGQGFDQWLHHYHVYEARWELVTKLHAVVVRQPEVLAAWALS
;
A
#
# COMPACT_ATOMS: atom_id res chain seq x y z
N MET A 1 -26.19 29.18 48.31
CA MET A 1 -25.12 28.34 48.87
C MET A 1 -24.01 28.26 47.83
N ALA A 2 -22.88 28.92 48.07
CA ALA A 2 -21.73 28.83 47.16
C ALA A 2 -21.12 27.43 47.29
N GLN A 3 -20.92 26.73 46.18
CA GLN A 3 -20.17 25.47 46.19
C GLN A 3 -18.75 25.78 46.69
N PRO A 4 -18.23 25.03 47.68
CA PRO A 4 -16.85 25.20 48.10
C PRO A 4 -15.94 24.84 46.93
N THR A 5 -15.23 25.83 46.39
CA THR A 5 -14.15 25.61 45.43
C THR A 5 -12.96 25.06 46.21
N PHE A 6 -12.70 23.76 46.05
CA PHE A 6 -11.52 23.12 46.62
C PHE A 6 -10.28 23.60 45.86
N ASP A 7 -9.37 24.30 46.56
CA ASP A 7 -8.11 24.75 45.98
C ASP A 7 -6.98 23.77 46.31
N ILE A 8 -6.53 23.03 45.30
CA ILE A 8 -5.43 22.08 45.41
C ILE A 8 -4.12 22.75 45.87
N LEU A 9 -3.92 24.05 45.60
CA LEU A 9 -2.72 24.79 45.99
C LEU A 9 -2.63 25.02 47.50
N SER A 10 -3.78 24.93 48.20
CA SER A 10 -3.87 25.08 49.65
C SER A 10 -3.45 23.83 50.43
N LEU A 11 -3.30 22.69 49.76
CA LEU A 11 -2.88 21.43 50.38
C LEU A 11 -1.37 21.42 50.67
N PRO A 12 -0.90 20.68 51.69
CA PRO A 12 0.51 20.32 51.82
C PRO A 12 1.05 19.64 50.56
N VAL A 13 2.31 19.91 50.22
CA VAL A 13 2.96 19.42 48.99
C VAL A 13 2.90 17.90 48.86
N GLU A 14 2.92 17.17 49.98
CA GLU A 14 2.79 15.72 50.04
C GLU A 14 1.41 15.25 49.56
N LEU A 15 0.34 15.94 49.99
CA LEU A 15 -1.03 15.64 49.56
C LEU A 15 -1.22 16.04 48.09
N GLN A 16 -0.62 17.14 47.66
CA GLN A 16 -0.60 17.52 46.24
C GLN A 16 0.10 16.46 45.39
N CYS A 17 1.27 15.96 45.82
CA CYS A 17 1.99 14.89 45.13
C CYS A 17 1.16 13.59 45.10
N LEU A 18 0.48 13.24 46.20
CA LEU A 18 -0.41 12.08 46.22
C LEU A 18 -1.55 12.26 45.20
N SER A 19 -2.21 13.42 45.18
CA SER A 19 -3.26 13.70 44.19
C SER A 19 -2.74 13.65 42.75
N ILE A 20 -1.56 14.21 42.47
CA ILE A 20 -0.94 14.20 41.14
C ILE A 20 -0.62 12.76 40.70
N SER A 21 -0.26 11.86 41.62
CA SER A 21 0.03 10.45 41.29
C SER A 21 -1.16 9.65 40.75
N PHE A 22 -2.39 10.16 40.93
CA PHE A 22 -3.62 9.57 40.38
C PHE A 22 -4.09 10.19 39.06
N LEU A 23 -3.44 11.26 38.59
CA LEU A 23 -3.75 11.82 37.28
C LEU A 23 -3.35 10.83 36.19
N ASP A 24 -3.90 10.92 34.99
CA ASP A 24 -3.36 10.23 33.82
C ASP A 24 -2.19 11.03 33.20
N PRO A 25 -1.31 10.43 32.37
CA PRO A 25 -0.16 11.13 31.78
C PRO A 25 -0.53 12.40 31.01
N ALA A 26 -1.67 12.41 30.30
CA ALA A 26 -2.11 13.58 29.56
C ALA A 26 -2.52 14.72 30.47
N THR A 27 -3.28 14.43 31.53
CA THR A 27 -3.65 15.42 32.55
C THR A 27 -2.44 15.91 33.33
N LEU A 28 -1.51 15.02 33.69
CA LEU A 28 -0.28 15.35 34.42
C LEU A 28 0.58 16.36 33.65
N VAL A 29 0.83 16.12 32.36
CA VAL A 29 1.61 17.06 31.54
C VAL A 29 0.82 18.34 31.29
N SER A 30 -0.49 18.27 31.08
CA SER A 30 -1.32 19.46 30.85
C SER A 30 -1.32 20.37 32.10
N LEU A 31 -1.41 19.79 33.30
CA LEU A 31 -1.27 20.51 34.57
C LEU A 31 0.11 21.18 34.71
N SER A 32 1.19 20.48 34.35
CA SER A 32 2.54 21.06 34.33
C SER A 32 2.73 22.20 33.32
N GLN A 33 1.91 22.24 32.27
CA GLN A 33 1.94 23.29 31.25
C GLN A 33 1.10 24.49 31.63
N ALA A 34 0.00 24.26 32.36
CA ALA A 34 -0.95 25.28 32.79
C ALA A 34 -0.39 26.25 33.85
N ASP A 35 0.52 25.78 34.71
CA ASP A 35 1.02 26.58 35.82
C ASP A 35 2.51 26.33 36.14
N THR A 36 3.21 27.38 36.56
CA THR A 36 4.66 27.33 36.82
C THR A 36 5.02 26.60 38.11
N TYR A 37 4.17 26.64 39.13
CA TYR A 37 4.34 25.88 40.36
C TYR A 37 4.19 24.39 40.08
N PHE A 38 3.11 23.98 39.40
CA PHE A 38 2.93 22.58 39.00
C PHE A 38 4.00 22.10 38.02
N ARG A 39 4.51 22.96 37.12
CA ARG A 39 5.68 22.63 36.30
C ARG A 39 6.89 22.24 37.12
N ARG A 40 7.18 23.02 38.17
CA ARG A 40 8.32 22.80 39.07
C ARG A 40 8.12 21.61 39.99
N LEU A 41 6.88 21.32 40.38
CA LEU A 41 6.53 20.19 41.23
C LEU A 41 6.57 18.87 40.45
N ILE A 42 6.00 18.86 39.24
CA ILE A 42 5.86 17.66 38.40
C ILE A 42 7.16 17.32 37.69
N GLN A 43 7.86 18.33 37.14
CA GLN A 43 9.08 18.20 36.34
C GLN A 43 9.00 17.06 35.30
N PRO A 44 8.05 17.11 34.35
CA PRO A 44 7.84 16.01 33.43
C PRO A 44 9.12 15.75 32.61
N GLY A 45 9.62 14.53 32.68
CA GLY A 45 10.72 14.06 31.88
C GLY A 45 10.24 13.56 30.52
N ARG A 46 11.19 13.02 29.73
CA ARG A 46 10.87 12.43 28.42
C ARG A 46 9.87 11.28 28.54
N HIS A 47 9.96 10.50 29.61
CA HIS A 47 9.11 9.34 29.86
C HIS A 47 7.63 9.73 29.99
N GLU A 48 7.33 10.72 30.82
CA GLU A 48 5.98 11.23 31.04
C GLU A 48 5.40 11.84 29.74
N ILE A 49 6.23 12.53 28.95
CA ILE A 49 5.81 13.09 27.66
C ILE A 49 5.49 11.97 26.66
N VAL A 50 6.28 10.89 26.64
CA VAL A 50 6.01 9.71 25.80
C VAL A 50 4.71 9.03 26.23
N GLN A 51 4.49 8.83 27.53
CA GLN A 51 3.25 8.23 28.03
C GLN A 51 2.02 9.05 27.63
N ARG A 52 2.07 10.38 27.79
CA ARG A 52 1.02 11.28 27.28
C ARG A 52 0.78 11.08 25.79
N LEU A 53 1.85 11.07 24.99
CA LEU A 53 1.71 10.95 23.53
C LEU A 53 1.04 9.64 23.13
N LEU A 54 1.40 8.53 23.79
CA LEU A 54 0.81 7.20 23.56
C LEU A 54 -0.65 7.13 24.03
N GLN A 55 -1.02 7.89 25.05
CA GLN A 55 -2.41 8.02 25.49
C GLN A 55 -3.24 8.84 24.50
N LEU A 56 -2.72 9.98 24.03
CA LEU A 56 -3.39 10.80 23.01
C LEU A 56 -3.60 10.01 21.71
N GLU A 57 -2.63 9.19 21.31
CA GLU A 57 -2.77 8.25 20.18
C GLU A 57 -3.97 7.30 20.31
N CYS A 58 -4.41 6.96 21.52
CA CYS A 58 -5.56 6.10 21.75
C CYS A 58 -6.90 6.84 21.73
N THR A 59 -6.91 8.17 21.75
CA THR A 59 -8.15 8.96 21.71
C THR A 59 -8.64 9.12 20.27
N GLU A 60 -9.96 9.08 20.05
CA GLU A 60 -10.51 9.28 18.70
C GLU A 60 -10.18 10.66 18.13
N GLU A 61 -10.19 11.70 18.97
CA GLU A 61 -9.91 13.09 18.59
C GLU A 61 -8.50 13.26 17.99
N HIS A 62 -7.48 12.67 18.62
CA HIS A 62 -6.09 12.89 18.23
C HIS A 62 -5.50 11.74 17.43
N GLY A 63 -5.86 10.51 17.78
CA GLY A 63 -5.35 9.28 17.20
C GLY A 63 -6.17 8.75 16.03
N GLY A 64 -7.47 9.05 15.98
CA GLY A 64 -8.41 8.41 15.06
C GLY A 64 -8.95 7.06 15.57
N GLY A 65 -9.91 6.49 14.85
CA GLY A 65 -10.79 5.41 15.33
C GLY A 65 -10.34 3.95 15.08
N LEU A 66 -9.12 3.68 14.59
CA LEU A 66 -8.68 2.30 14.25
C LEU A 66 -8.30 1.43 15.48
N SER A 67 -9.03 1.49 16.59
CA SER A 67 -8.73 0.72 17.81
C SER A 67 -9.19 -0.76 17.78
N GLN A 68 -9.94 -1.21 16.77
CA GLN A 68 -10.62 -2.52 16.80
C GLN A 68 -10.48 -3.41 15.56
N LEU A 69 -9.43 -3.22 14.76
CA LEU A 69 -9.32 -4.02 13.54
C LEU A 69 -8.37 -5.21 13.73
N ASP A 70 -8.94 -6.41 13.56
CA ASP A 70 -8.17 -7.63 13.43
C ASP A 70 -7.36 -7.57 12.13
N PHE A 71 -6.11 -7.15 12.27
CA PHE A 71 -5.15 -7.12 11.17
C PHE A 71 -4.44 -8.48 11.04
N SER A 72 -5.20 -9.57 10.95
CA SER A 72 -4.66 -10.91 10.71
C SER A 72 -4.13 -11.07 9.29
N SER A 73 -4.50 -10.17 8.35
CA SER A 73 -3.95 -10.15 6.99
C SER A 73 -3.55 -8.75 6.49
N TRP A 74 -2.43 -8.68 5.75
CA TRP A 74 -2.00 -7.48 5.01
C TRP A 74 -3.04 -7.01 3.98
N ILE A 75 -3.91 -7.93 3.55
CA ILE A 75 -5.02 -7.72 2.61
C ILE A 75 -6.13 -6.85 3.22
N GLN A 76 -6.45 -7.03 4.50
CA GLN A 76 -7.49 -6.23 5.19
C GLN A 76 -7.07 -4.78 5.44
N PHE A 77 -5.78 -4.50 5.67
CA PHE A 77 -5.30 -3.11 5.79
C PHE A 77 -5.54 -2.32 4.49
N ALA A 78 -5.50 -3.00 3.35
CA ALA A 78 -5.55 -2.38 2.03
C ALA A 78 -6.98 -2.31 1.44
N SER A 79 -7.95 -3.07 1.99
CA SER A 79 -9.37 -2.97 1.64
C SER A 79 -10.13 -1.92 2.47
N MET A 80 -9.50 -1.39 3.52
CA MET A 80 -10.06 -0.29 4.31
C MET A 80 -10.13 0.97 3.45
N ARG A 81 -11.33 1.58 3.40
CA ARG A 81 -11.56 2.83 2.67
C ARG A 81 -10.50 3.85 3.06
N ASP A 82 -9.79 4.38 2.07
CA ASP A 82 -8.73 5.41 2.15
C ASP A 82 -9.05 6.57 3.12
N ARG A 83 -10.33 6.82 3.39
CA ARG A 83 -10.80 7.85 4.33
C ARG A 83 -10.47 7.56 5.80
N CYS A 84 -10.60 6.34 6.30
CA CYS A 84 -10.36 6.04 7.72
C CYS A 84 -8.87 6.02 8.07
N ILE A 85 -8.02 5.64 7.11
CA ILE A 85 -6.56 5.57 7.30
C ILE A 85 -5.91 6.96 7.24
N LYS A 86 -6.44 7.90 6.45
CA LYS A 86 -5.87 9.26 6.29
C LYS A 86 -6.03 10.11 7.55
N SER A 87 -7.10 9.92 8.33
CA SER A 87 -7.31 10.62 9.60
C SER A 87 -6.46 10.06 10.73
N ASP A 88 -6.06 8.80 10.62
CA ASP A 88 -5.37 8.10 11.69
C ASP A 88 -3.95 8.66 11.93
N ARG A 89 -3.63 8.80 13.22
CA ARG A 89 -2.32 9.27 13.68
C ARG A 89 -1.68 8.26 14.61
N TRP A 90 -0.37 8.22 14.54
CA TRP A 90 0.48 7.29 15.24
C TRP A 90 1.59 8.05 15.96
N ALA A 91 1.85 7.66 17.21
CA ALA A 91 2.88 8.26 18.03
C ALA A 91 4.27 7.87 17.54
N CYS A 92 5.12 8.87 17.30
CA CYS A 92 6.56 8.72 17.18
C CYS A 92 7.22 9.15 18.48
N THR A 93 7.87 8.23 19.19
CA THR A 93 8.56 8.55 20.45
C THR A 93 9.94 9.17 20.25
N GLY A 94 10.44 9.23 19.00
CA GLY A 94 11.64 9.96 18.63
C GLY A 94 11.42 11.48 18.65
N CYS A 95 10.56 11.97 17.76
CA CYS A 95 10.24 13.40 17.60
C CYS A 95 9.06 13.87 18.47
N LEU A 96 8.42 12.97 19.22
CA LEU A 96 7.29 13.26 20.11
C LEU A 96 6.09 13.89 19.38
N ARG A 97 5.78 13.40 18.18
CA ARG A 97 4.65 13.86 17.35
C ARG A 97 3.69 12.73 17.02
N LEU A 98 2.43 13.08 16.85
CA LEU A 98 1.42 12.25 16.20
C LEU A 98 1.51 12.46 14.69
N LEU A 99 1.80 11.40 13.95
CA LEU A 99 2.08 11.46 12.51
C LEU A 99 1.19 10.47 11.75
N PRO A 100 0.87 10.71 10.47
CA PRO A 100 0.14 9.74 9.67
C PRO A 100 0.94 8.44 9.53
N HIS A 101 0.24 7.34 9.26
CA HIS A 101 0.90 6.03 9.10
C HIS A 101 1.97 6.04 7.99
N THR A 102 1.82 6.89 6.96
CA THR A 102 2.79 7.04 5.85
C THR A 102 4.17 7.51 6.30
N SER A 103 4.27 8.09 7.51
CA SER A 103 5.54 8.47 8.12
C SER A 103 6.27 7.30 8.80
N PHE A 104 5.72 6.08 8.81
CA PHE A 104 6.30 4.91 9.48
C PHE A 104 6.52 3.75 8.49
N ASP A 105 7.25 2.73 8.95
CA ASP A 105 7.23 1.41 8.32
C ASP A 105 5.91 0.71 8.70
N ASN A 106 5.01 0.60 7.74
CA ASN A 106 3.72 -0.04 7.95
C ASN A 106 3.86 -1.52 8.37
N HIS A 107 4.89 -2.26 7.93
CA HIS A 107 5.07 -3.64 8.39
C HIS A 107 5.37 -3.69 9.88
N SER A 108 6.12 -2.71 10.39
CA SER A 108 6.38 -2.57 11.83
C SER A 108 5.12 -2.19 12.60
N LEU A 109 4.31 -1.23 12.10
CA LEU A 109 3.01 -0.88 12.71
C LEU A 109 2.06 -2.08 12.85
N MET A 110 2.13 -3.00 11.89
CA MET A 110 1.25 -4.17 11.84
C MET A 110 1.67 -5.30 12.79
N ARG A 111 2.83 -5.23 13.44
CA ARG A 111 3.22 -6.22 14.46
C ARG A 111 2.46 -5.94 15.75
N LEU A 112 1.90 -6.98 16.39
CA LEU A 112 1.05 -6.86 17.59
C LEU A 112 1.60 -5.90 18.66
N GLY A 113 2.90 -5.99 18.98
CA GLY A 113 3.55 -5.12 19.95
C GLY A 113 3.58 -3.62 19.59
N TYR A 114 3.50 -3.27 18.32
CA TYR A 114 3.56 -1.90 17.84
C TYR A 114 2.20 -1.35 17.40
N ARG A 115 1.10 -2.11 17.49
CA ARG A 115 -0.25 -1.64 17.18
C ARG A 115 -0.79 -0.73 18.27
N LYS A 116 -1.80 0.09 17.95
CA LYS A 116 -2.64 0.75 18.97
C LYS A 116 -3.38 -0.32 19.78
N PRO A 117 -3.44 -0.23 21.11
CA PRO A 117 -4.12 -1.20 21.95
C PRO A 117 -5.63 -1.23 21.65
N ALA A 118 -6.25 -2.40 21.85
CA ALA A 118 -7.70 -2.51 21.85
C ALA A 118 -8.29 -1.62 22.95
N ALA A 119 -9.45 -1.02 22.66
CA ALA A 119 -10.16 -0.21 23.65
C ALA A 119 -10.47 -1.05 24.90
N GLY A 120 -10.11 -0.56 26.08
CA GLY A 120 -10.30 -1.25 27.36
C GLY A 120 -9.21 -2.28 27.73
N SER A 121 -8.19 -2.50 26.88
CA SER A 121 -7.07 -3.37 27.28
C SER A 121 -6.16 -2.68 28.30
N ARG A 122 -5.41 -3.46 29.08
CA ARG A 122 -4.44 -2.93 30.06
C ARG A 122 -3.36 -2.04 29.41
N ALA A 123 -3.04 -2.27 28.14
CA ALA A 123 -2.10 -1.44 27.38
C ALA A 123 -2.72 -0.11 26.90
N ALA A 124 -4.05 0.03 26.95
CA ALA A 124 -4.80 1.27 26.77
C ALA A 124 -5.07 2.01 28.10
N ASP A 125 -4.85 1.36 29.24
CA ASP A 125 -5.10 1.91 30.57
C ASP A 125 -4.14 3.09 30.88
N PRO A 126 -4.66 4.29 31.16
CA PRO A 126 -3.90 5.52 31.25
C PRO A 126 -3.19 5.74 32.60
N SER A 127 -2.76 4.70 33.31
CA SER A 127 -2.07 4.91 34.59
C SER A 127 -0.64 5.42 34.39
N THR A 128 -0.31 6.58 34.97
CA THR A 128 1.08 7.07 35.04
C THR A 128 1.82 6.37 36.18
N ASP A 129 3.12 6.16 35.99
CA ASP A 129 4.04 5.71 37.04
C ASP A 129 4.80 6.86 37.72
N TRP A 130 4.31 8.10 37.55
CA TRP A 130 4.84 9.30 38.19
C TRP A 130 4.85 9.12 39.72
N GLY A 131 6.05 9.25 40.31
CA GLY A 131 6.30 8.96 41.72
C GLY A 131 6.73 7.51 42.03
N ALA A 132 6.32 6.51 41.23
CA ALA A 132 6.78 5.13 41.36
C ALA A 132 8.17 4.91 40.74
N ALA A 133 8.47 5.61 39.64
CA ALA A 133 9.77 5.57 38.96
C ALA A 133 10.92 6.09 39.83
N ARG A 134 10.68 7.01 40.78
CA ARG A 134 11.70 7.50 41.73
C ARG A 134 12.21 6.40 42.69
N LYS A 135 11.52 5.26 42.82
CA LYS A 135 11.92 4.14 43.69
C LYS A 135 12.41 2.88 42.96
N ARG A 136 12.36 2.80 41.63
CA ARG A 136 12.54 1.52 40.90
C ARG A 136 13.72 1.40 39.93
N TRP A 137 14.61 2.38 39.82
CA TRP A 137 15.85 2.24 39.01
C TRP A 137 16.98 1.44 39.70
N GLY A 138 16.64 0.59 40.69
CA GLY A 138 17.60 -0.20 41.47
C GLY A 138 17.53 -1.72 41.28
N ARG A 139 16.57 -2.27 40.53
CA ARG A 139 16.52 -3.72 40.27
C ARG A 139 16.13 -4.01 38.83
N ARG A 140 17.13 -4.32 38.01
CA ARG A 140 16.95 -5.12 36.80
C ARG A 140 16.32 -6.44 37.25
N PHE A 141 15.08 -6.69 36.85
CA PHE A 141 14.62 -8.07 36.73
C PHE A 141 15.40 -8.70 35.57
N HIS A 142 16.51 -9.37 35.89
CA HIS A 142 16.95 -10.49 35.08
C HIS A 142 15.86 -11.57 35.20
N GLN A 143 14.97 -11.64 34.22
CA GLN A 143 14.37 -12.92 33.89
C GLN A 143 15.43 -13.74 33.15
N PRO A 144 15.71 -14.98 33.56
CA PRO A 144 16.54 -15.89 32.79
C PRO A 144 15.95 -16.07 31.40
N LYS A 145 16.81 -16.11 30.38
CA LYS A 145 16.44 -16.66 29.07
C LYS A 145 16.33 -18.17 29.25
N ASP A 146 15.12 -18.68 29.31
CA ASP A 146 14.88 -20.09 29.07
C ASP A 146 14.66 -20.28 27.57
N ASP A 147 15.63 -20.94 26.95
CA ASP A 147 15.54 -21.50 25.60
C ASP A 147 14.49 -22.61 25.61
N ALA A 148 13.33 -22.40 24.98
CA ALA A 148 12.41 -23.50 24.67
C ALA A 148 11.41 -23.14 23.55
N SER A 149 11.60 -23.83 22.42
CA SER A 149 10.57 -24.43 21.55
C SER A 149 9.34 -23.62 21.14
N GLU A 150 9.19 -23.44 19.83
CA GLU A 150 7.94 -23.13 19.14
C GLU A 150 6.84 -24.15 19.54
N GLN A 151 5.90 -23.73 20.40
CA GLN A 151 4.62 -24.41 20.61
C GLN A 151 3.46 -23.49 20.21
N PRO A 152 2.32 -24.03 19.74
CA PRO A 152 1.17 -23.23 19.29
C PRO A 152 0.49 -22.52 20.48
N LEU A 153 0.18 -21.24 20.30
CA LEU A 153 -0.30 -20.30 21.32
C LEU A 153 -1.75 -20.56 21.78
N GLN A 154 -1.98 -20.45 23.10
CA GLN A 154 -3.30 -20.30 23.73
C GLN A 154 -3.75 -18.83 23.73
N ASP A 155 -5.07 -18.58 23.59
CA ASP A 155 -5.70 -17.27 23.36
C ASP A 155 -5.47 -16.20 24.45
N GLY A 156 -4.98 -16.56 25.64
CA GLY A 156 -4.75 -15.62 26.75
C GLY A 156 -3.48 -14.74 26.62
N ASP A 157 -2.54 -15.12 25.76
CA ASP A 157 -1.20 -14.51 25.67
C ASP A 157 -1.11 -13.34 24.67
N ALA A 158 -2.14 -13.18 23.84
CA ALA A 158 -2.19 -12.18 22.77
C ALA A 158 -2.45 -10.76 23.29
N ASP A 159 -3.25 -10.64 24.35
CA ASP A 159 -3.68 -9.35 24.91
C ASP A 159 -2.53 -8.63 25.64
N GLU A 160 -1.60 -9.39 26.25
CA GLU A 160 -0.41 -8.84 26.92
C GLU A 160 0.66 -8.35 25.93
N ARG A 161 0.70 -8.91 24.72
CA ARG A 161 1.66 -8.48 23.68
C ARG A 161 1.16 -7.26 22.92
N TRP A 162 -0.13 -6.99 22.88
CA TRP A 162 -0.70 -5.93 22.04
C TRP A 162 -0.30 -4.54 22.53
N GLY A 163 0.33 -3.75 21.65
CA GLY A 163 0.77 -2.39 21.97
C GLY A 163 1.89 -2.26 23.02
N SER A 164 2.46 -3.37 23.49
CA SER A 164 3.53 -3.41 24.51
C SER A 164 4.83 -2.67 24.11
N LYS A 165 5.11 -2.55 22.82
CA LYS A 165 6.33 -1.96 22.24
C LYS A 165 6.09 -0.61 21.57
N ARG A 166 4.90 0.01 21.72
CA ARG A 166 4.61 1.33 21.12
C ARG A 166 5.60 2.42 21.53
N HIS A 167 6.11 2.35 22.75
CA HIS A 167 7.11 3.30 23.26
C HIS A 167 8.44 3.26 22.49
N LEU A 168 8.71 2.17 21.76
CA LEU A 168 9.90 2.02 20.90
C LEU A 168 9.68 2.54 19.47
N ARG A 169 8.47 2.96 19.12
CA ARG A 169 8.14 3.31 17.73
C ARG A 169 8.74 4.65 17.31
N LYS A 170 9.46 4.63 16.19
CA LYS A 170 10.04 5.82 15.54
C LYS A 170 9.53 5.96 14.11
N CYS A 171 9.28 7.19 13.67
CA CYS A 171 8.97 7.50 12.27
C CYS A 171 10.21 7.34 11.38
N ASN A 172 10.01 7.21 10.08
CA ASN A 172 11.05 6.99 9.09
C ASN A 172 12.13 8.09 9.15
N GLU A 173 11.76 9.34 9.38
CA GLU A 173 12.74 10.43 9.51
C GLU A 173 13.59 10.30 10.78
N CYS A 174 13.01 9.99 11.93
CA CYS A 174 13.78 9.74 13.15
C CYS A 174 14.70 8.51 13.01
N ARG A 175 14.24 7.47 12.31
CA ARG A 175 15.07 6.29 12.02
C ARG A 175 16.23 6.66 11.10
N PHE A 176 15.99 7.47 10.06
CA PHE A 176 17.02 7.98 9.17
C PHE A 176 18.09 8.80 9.92
N GLN A 177 17.66 9.78 10.72
CA GLN A 177 18.58 10.64 11.48
C GLN A 177 19.44 9.86 12.48
N ASN A 178 18.88 8.78 13.06
CA ASN A 178 19.61 7.87 13.95
C ASN A 178 20.46 6.83 13.20
N GLN A 179 20.58 6.94 11.87
CA GLN A 179 21.31 5.98 11.02
C GLN A 179 20.81 4.53 11.21
N GLU A 180 19.50 4.37 11.40
CA GLU A 180 18.85 3.07 11.55
C GLU A 180 18.39 2.51 10.20
N LEU A 181 18.42 3.32 9.13
CA LEU A 181 17.96 2.95 7.78
C LEU A 181 19.10 2.74 6.79
N GLY A 182 18.86 1.91 5.77
CA GLY A 182 19.76 1.77 4.61
C GLY A 182 21.00 0.92 4.88
N LYS A 183 20.97 0.10 5.94
CA LYS A 183 22.04 -0.86 6.26
C LYS A 183 21.91 -2.11 5.39
N ALA A 184 23.02 -2.53 4.78
CA ALA A 184 23.11 -3.62 3.80
C ALA A 184 22.60 -5.00 4.29
N ASN A 185 22.44 -5.19 5.61
CA ASN A 185 22.20 -6.52 6.21
C ASN A 185 20.74 -6.70 6.67
N SER A 186 19.83 -5.83 6.27
CA SER A 186 18.44 -5.85 6.73
C SER A 186 17.48 -5.92 5.55
N ARG A 187 16.24 -6.35 5.79
CA ARG A 187 15.12 -6.33 4.80
C ARG A 187 14.80 -4.92 4.26
N GLU A 188 15.55 -3.91 4.70
CA GLU A 188 15.49 -2.52 4.27
C GLU A 188 16.24 -2.33 2.96
N ARG A 189 15.74 -1.44 2.11
CA ARG A 189 16.17 -1.34 0.72
C ARG A 189 16.59 0.09 0.40
N GLY A 190 17.24 0.29 -0.74
CA GLY A 190 17.88 1.56 -1.06
C GLY A 190 19.14 1.82 -0.23
N THR A 191 19.78 2.95 -0.46
CA THR A 191 21.10 3.27 0.12
C THR A 191 20.96 4.07 1.42
N PRO A 192 22.04 4.27 2.20
CA PRO A 192 22.00 5.20 3.32
C PRO A 192 21.61 6.64 2.93
N ALA A 193 21.91 7.08 1.71
CA ALA A 193 21.53 8.41 1.23
C ALA A 193 20.07 8.45 0.76
N VAL A 194 19.58 7.35 0.19
CA VAL A 194 18.22 7.22 -0.38
C VAL A 194 17.57 5.97 0.19
N PRO A 195 17.16 6.00 1.48
CA PRO A 195 16.50 4.88 2.12
C PRO A 195 15.11 4.65 1.52
N ILE A 196 14.76 3.37 1.33
CA ILE A 196 13.46 2.93 0.82
C ILE A 196 12.80 2.07 1.89
N GLN A 197 11.64 2.53 2.37
CA GLN A 197 10.88 1.87 3.41
C GLN A 197 9.56 1.33 2.88
N PRO A 198 9.15 0.11 3.27
CA PRO A 198 7.81 -0.38 3.01
C PRO A 198 6.74 0.56 3.55
N SER A 199 5.63 0.68 2.82
CA SER A 199 4.45 1.45 3.22
C SER A 199 3.20 0.57 3.13
N ARG A 200 2.05 1.16 2.83
CA ARG A 200 0.77 0.43 2.73
C ARG A 200 0.71 -0.48 1.51
N GLY A 201 -0.08 -1.56 1.62
CA GLY A 201 -0.58 -2.27 0.45
C GLY A 201 -1.68 -1.45 -0.21
N LEU A 202 -1.66 -1.31 -1.53
CA LEU A 202 -2.78 -0.76 -2.30
C LEU A 202 -3.19 -1.75 -3.38
N ALA A 203 -4.50 -1.86 -3.60
CA ALA A 203 -5.01 -2.56 -4.78
C ALA A 203 -4.88 -1.64 -5.99
N PHE A 204 -4.27 -2.15 -7.05
CA PHE A 204 -4.22 -1.47 -8.34
C PHE A 204 -4.85 -2.36 -9.41
N ALA A 205 -5.62 -1.76 -10.32
CA ALA A 205 -6.23 -2.48 -11.43
C ALA A 205 -5.19 -2.93 -12.48
N SER A 206 -4.07 -2.22 -12.58
CA SER A 206 -2.99 -2.55 -13.49
C SER A 206 -1.61 -2.10 -13.01
N SER A 207 -0.55 -2.54 -13.70
CA SER A 207 0.80 -2.06 -13.46
C SER A 207 0.95 -0.58 -13.80
N ARG A 208 0.27 -0.06 -14.85
CA ARG A 208 0.21 1.38 -15.12
C ARG A 208 -0.36 2.11 -13.91
N ASP A 209 -1.49 1.68 -13.36
CA ASP A 209 -2.16 2.42 -12.27
C ASP A 209 -1.34 2.42 -10.97
N ARG A 210 -0.41 1.48 -10.79
CA ARG A 210 0.56 1.53 -9.70
C ARG A 210 1.51 2.72 -9.81
N PHE A 211 2.01 3.00 -11.02
CA PHE A 211 3.03 4.01 -11.25
C PHE A 211 2.45 5.35 -11.69
N PHE A 212 1.28 5.33 -12.33
CA PHE A 212 0.53 6.47 -12.85
C PHE A 212 -0.93 6.47 -12.34
N PRO A 213 -1.17 6.41 -11.02
CA PRO A 213 -2.53 6.39 -10.47
C PRO A 213 -3.29 7.65 -10.87
N GLY A 214 -4.55 7.49 -11.33
CA GLY A 214 -5.41 8.61 -11.67
C GLY A 214 -5.09 9.30 -13.01
N LEU A 215 -4.14 8.75 -13.80
CA LEU A 215 -3.73 9.40 -15.05
C LEU A 215 -4.85 9.45 -16.09
N ALA A 216 -5.68 8.41 -16.17
CA ALA A 216 -6.79 8.37 -17.12
C ALA A 216 -7.82 9.47 -16.79
N GLU A 217 -8.12 9.65 -15.52
CA GLU A 217 -9.01 10.69 -15.00
C GLU A 217 -8.40 12.08 -15.19
N HIS A 218 -7.09 12.23 -14.96
CA HIS A 218 -6.36 13.47 -15.20
C HIS A 218 -6.45 13.94 -16.66
N VAL A 219 -6.56 13.01 -17.62
CA VAL A 219 -6.75 13.34 -19.05
C VAL A 219 -8.21 13.27 -19.51
N GLY A 220 -9.17 13.12 -18.59
CA GLY A 220 -10.60 13.12 -18.90
C GLY A 220 -11.14 11.82 -19.53
N LEU A 221 -10.43 10.70 -19.44
CA LEU A 221 -10.84 9.40 -20.01
C LEU A 221 -11.65 8.51 -19.04
N GLY A 222 -11.95 8.99 -17.83
CA GLY A 222 -12.71 8.25 -16.81
C GLY A 222 -11.91 7.15 -16.08
N PRO A 223 -12.41 6.65 -14.92
CA PRO A 223 -11.70 5.62 -14.14
C PRO A 223 -11.84 4.23 -14.74
N LEU A 224 -10.77 3.42 -14.64
CA LEU A 224 -10.80 1.98 -14.94
C LEU A 224 -11.51 1.15 -13.87
N SER A 225 -11.77 1.73 -12.70
CA SER A 225 -12.19 0.97 -11.51
C SER A 225 -13.52 0.26 -11.65
N GLU A 226 -14.38 0.68 -12.58
CA GLU A 226 -15.65 0.01 -12.87
C GLU A 226 -15.51 -1.18 -13.82
N VAL A 227 -14.39 -1.28 -14.54
CA VAL A 227 -14.25 -2.22 -15.66
C VAL A 227 -13.60 -3.55 -15.26
N VAL A 228 -12.85 -3.64 -14.15
CA VAL A 228 -12.03 -4.84 -13.87
C VAL A 228 -12.17 -5.31 -12.42
N ALA A 229 -13.38 -5.70 -12.01
CA ALA A 229 -13.53 -6.74 -10.99
C ALA A 229 -13.40 -8.10 -11.68
N ASP A 230 -12.18 -8.39 -12.15
CA ASP A 230 -11.85 -9.67 -12.78
C ASP A 230 -12.30 -10.80 -11.83
N GLY A 231 -13.27 -11.61 -12.26
CA GLY A 231 -13.98 -12.63 -11.48
C GLY A 231 -13.10 -13.76 -10.94
N SER A 232 -11.78 -13.69 -11.16
CA SER A 232 -10.85 -14.41 -10.30
C SER A 232 -10.71 -13.66 -8.97
N SER A 233 -11.06 -14.32 -7.87
CA SER A 233 -10.84 -13.87 -6.48
C SER A 233 -9.36 -13.51 -6.13
N ARG A 234 -8.46 -13.46 -7.12
CA ARG A 234 -7.03 -13.13 -7.06
C ARG A 234 -6.66 -11.77 -7.67
N SER A 235 -7.60 -11.03 -8.24
CA SER A 235 -7.32 -9.94 -9.19
C SER A 235 -7.10 -8.54 -8.59
N LYS A 236 -7.50 -8.29 -7.34
CA LYS A 236 -6.91 -7.17 -6.58
C LYS A 236 -5.57 -7.64 -6.04
N GLN A 237 -4.55 -7.70 -6.91
CA GLN A 237 -3.19 -7.84 -6.43
C GLN A 237 -2.93 -6.63 -5.52
N PHE A 238 -2.65 -6.90 -4.25
CA PHE A 238 -2.21 -5.87 -3.34
C PHE A 238 -0.73 -5.66 -3.57
N TRP A 239 -0.37 -4.42 -3.84
CA TRP A 239 1.01 -4.05 -4.15
C TRP A 239 1.58 -3.27 -2.98
N PRO A 240 2.76 -3.67 -2.47
CA PRO A 240 3.45 -2.87 -1.49
C PRO A 240 3.87 -1.55 -2.14
N THR A 241 3.31 -0.47 -1.63
CA THR A 241 3.83 0.88 -1.87
C THR A 241 5.07 1.07 -1.00
N ARG A 242 5.92 2.02 -1.38
CA ARG A 242 7.17 2.32 -0.67
C ARG A 242 7.33 3.82 -0.55
N MET A 243 7.87 4.23 0.59
CA MET A 243 8.31 5.60 0.82
C MET A 243 9.80 5.68 0.57
N ILE A 244 10.22 6.73 -0.11
CA ILE A 244 11.62 7.04 -0.42
C ILE A 244 11.89 8.44 0.09
N ARG A 245 12.99 8.61 0.82
CA ARG A 245 13.45 9.94 1.21
C ARG A 245 14.22 10.57 0.06
N CYS A 246 13.76 11.72 -0.43
CA CYS A 246 14.47 12.45 -1.46
C CYS A 246 15.75 13.08 -0.87
N PRO A 247 16.94 12.85 -1.45
CA PRO A 247 18.17 13.50 -0.98
C PRO A 247 18.23 15.00 -1.32
N GLY A 248 17.43 15.48 -2.30
CA GLY A 248 17.37 16.90 -2.68
C GLY A 248 16.56 17.75 -1.70
N CYS A 249 15.31 17.36 -1.43
CA CYS A 249 14.40 18.13 -0.57
C CYS A 249 14.22 17.54 0.84
N ALA A 250 14.88 16.43 1.18
CA ALA A 250 14.75 15.73 2.46
C ALA A 250 13.35 15.16 2.79
N GLU A 251 12.37 15.29 1.90
CA GLU A 251 11.01 14.80 2.11
C GLU A 251 10.85 13.32 1.80
N TRP A 252 9.97 12.66 2.56
CA TRP A 252 9.52 11.29 2.30
C TRP A 252 8.35 11.28 1.34
N GLN A 253 8.53 10.69 0.16
CA GLN A 253 7.49 10.60 -0.86
C GLN A 253 7.29 9.16 -1.32
N GLU A 254 6.12 8.87 -1.89
CA GLU A 254 5.88 7.55 -2.46
C GLU A 254 6.80 7.29 -3.66
N MET A 255 7.12 6.02 -3.91
CA MET A 255 7.98 5.58 -5.01
C MET A 255 7.58 6.12 -6.39
N ARG A 256 6.28 6.38 -6.62
CA ARG A 256 5.77 6.99 -7.86
C ARG A 256 6.27 8.42 -8.11
N SER A 257 6.67 9.14 -7.06
CA SER A 257 7.35 10.44 -7.16
C SER A 257 8.77 10.31 -7.68
N PHE A 258 9.24 9.09 -7.94
CA PHE A 258 10.55 8.76 -8.47
C PHE A 258 10.38 7.95 -9.75
N ARG A 259 11.34 8.09 -10.66
CA ARG A 259 11.30 7.45 -11.99
C ARG A 259 11.79 5.99 -11.93
N LEU A 260 11.24 5.24 -10.96
CA LEU A 260 11.61 3.87 -10.59
C LEU A 260 10.46 2.89 -10.80
N GLY A 261 10.71 1.81 -11.53
CA GLY A 261 9.74 0.72 -11.64
C GLY A 261 10.10 -0.34 -12.67
N THR A 262 9.17 -1.27 -12.90
CA THR A 262 9.23 -2.29 -13.95
C THR A 262 7.83 -2.88 -14.15
N LYS A 263 7.69 -3.80 -15.12
CA LYS A 263 6.46 -4.54 -15.38
C LYS A 263 6.17 -5.63 -14.35
N ASN A 264 7.17 -6.12 -13.62
CA ASN A 264 7.04 -7.23 -12.68
C ASN A 264 6.37 -6.79 -11.36
N SER A 265 5.34 -7.54 -10.95
CA SER A 265 4.57 -7.19 -9.76
C SER A 265 5.29 -7.32 -8.44
N ARG A 266 6.25 -8.25 -8.39
CA ARG A 266 7.08 -8.51 -7.21
C ARG A 266 8.29 -7.61 -7.14
N TRP A 267 8.48 -6.71 -8.11
CA TRP A 267 9.68 -5.90 -8.16
C TRP A 267 9.80 -4.94 -7.00
N VAL A 268 11.05 -4.84 -6.57
CA VAL A 268 11.48 -4.00 -5.50
C VAL A 268 12.77 -3.31 -5.90
N PRO A 269 12.91 -1.98 -5.73
CA PRO A 269 14.19 -1.34 -5.95
C PRO A 269 15.18 -1.83 -4.88
N ILE A 270 16.19 -2.56 -5.31
CA ILE A 270 17.33 -3.01 -4.51
C ILE A 270 18.57 -2.55 -5.25
N TYR A 271 19.51 -1.90 -4.56
CA TYR A 271 20.84 -1.71 -5.15
C TYR A 271 21.59 -3.03 -4.97
N ALA A 272 21.97 -3.64 -6.09
CA ALA A 272 22.45 -5.01 -6.13
C ALA A 272 23.83 -5.12 -5.51
N ASN A 273 23.91 -5.71 -4.31
CA ASN A 273 25.16 -6.23 -3.80
C ASN A 273 25.18 -7.77 -3.79
N GLU A 274 24.08 -8.50 -3.52
CA GLU A 274 24.14 -9.99 -3.37
C GLU A 274 22.82 -10.79 -3.68
N GLU A 275 21.87 -10.31 -4.50
CA GLU A 275 20.62 -11.07 -4.81
C GLU A 275 20.16 -10.97 -6.29
N PRO A 276 19.32 -11.91 -6.81
CA PRO A 276 19.24 -12.28 -8.23
C PRO A 276 18.90 -11.13 -9.21
N ASP A 277 19.43 -11.28 -10.43
CA ASP A 277 19.50 -10.26 -11.51
C ASP A 277 18.21 -9.45 -11.77
N PHE A 278 17.01 -10.00 -11.55
CA PHE A 278 15.76 -9.38 -12.00
C PHE A 278 15.27 -8.17 -11.19
N CYS A 279 15.71 -7.99 -9.94
CA CYS A 279 15.35 -6.80 -9.13
C CYS A 279 16.30 -5.61 -9.33
N ALA A 280 17.40 -5.82 -10.04
CA ALA A 280 18.45 -4.83 -10.22
C ALA A 280 18.23 -3.90 -11.42
N TRP A 281 17.16 -4.10 -12.20
CA TRP A 281 16.91 -3.32 -13.42
C TRP A 281 15.69 -2.42 -13.28
N ASN A 282 15.82 -1.21 -13.78
CA ASN A 282 14.75 -0.23 -13.86
C ASN A 282 13.93 -0.41 -15.16
N TRP A 283 12.86 0.37 -15.32
CA TRP A 283 11.93 0.24 -16.45
C TRP A 283 12.57 0.58 -17.79
N ASP A 284 13.64 1.36 -17.80
CA ASP A 284 14.46 1.76 -18.95
C ASP A 284 15.66 0.83 -19.17
N ASP A 285 15.66 -0.34 -18.51
CA ASP A 285 16.73 -1.34 -18.58
C ASP A 285 18.08 -0.80 -18.03
N THR A 286 18.03 0.28 -17.24
CA THR A 286 19.18 0.79 -16.47
C THR A 286 19.38 -0.07 -15.22
N LYS A 287 20.63 -0.51 -14.98
CA LYS A 287 21.00 -1.24 -13.75
C LYS A 287 21.05 -0.27 -12.55
N LEU A 288 20.34 -0.61 -11.49
CA LEU A 288 20.29 0.13 -10.21
C LEU A 288 21.58 -0.09 -9.42
N THR A 289 22.63 0.63 -9.80
CA THR A 289 23.87 0.73 -9.01
C THR A 289 23.68 1.69 -7.84
N ARG A 290 24.60 1.65 -6.86
CA ARG A 290 24.62 2.62 -5.76
C ARG A 290 24.64 4.07 -6.27
N SER A 291 25.43 4.36 -7.30
CA SER A 291 25.51 5.70 -7.90
C SER A 291 24.18 6.15 -8.50
N VAL A 292 23.46 5.26 -9.20
CA VAL A 292 22.14 5.56 -9.76
C VAL A 292 21.15 5.86 -8.62
N MET A 293 21.19 5.06 -7.56
CA MET A 293 20.29 5.20 -6.42
C MET A 293 20.56 6.47 -5.62
N ASP A 294 21.82 6.79 -5.34
CA ASP A 294 22.23 8.02 -4.64
C ASP A 294 21.90 9.29 -5.48
N GLY A 295 21.84 9.15 -6.81
CA GLY A 295 21.40 10.18 -7.75
C GLY A 295 19.89 10.36 -7.87
N LEU A 296 19.07 9.51 -7.24
CA LEU A 296 17.61 9.63 -7.35
C LEU A 296 17.10 10.94 -6.75
N ARG A 297 16.11 11.53 -7.42
CA ARG A 297 15.41 12.77 -7.00
C ARG A 297 13.91 12.58 -7.13
N CYS A 298 13.11 13.21 -6.27
CA CYS A 298 11.66 13.26 -6.51
C CYS A 298 11.35 14.07 -7.80
N ASN A 299 10.12 14.02 -8.29
CA ASN A 299 9.73 14.72 -9.52
C ASN A 299 9.99 16.24 -9.43
N SER A 300 9.67 16.88 -8.31
CA SER A 300 9.92 18.31 -8.11
C SER A 300 11.41 18.65 -8.18
N CYS A 301 12.27 17.98 -7.39
CA CYS A 301 13.72 18.21 -7.44
C CYS A 301 14.34 17.88 -8.80
N PHE A 302 13.78 16.90 -9.53
CA PHE A 302 14.23 16.58 -10.88
C PHE A 302 13.90 17.70 -11.87
N VAL A 303 12.74 18.34 -11.72
CA VAL A 303 12.35 19.49 -12.54
C VAL A 303 13.22 20.70 -12.24
N ASP A 304 13.55 20.94 -10.97
CA ASP A 304 14.47 22.02 -10.59
C ASP A 304 15.85 21.84 -11.24
N GLU A 305 16.32 20.60 -11.40
CA GLU A 305 17.64 20.27 -11.95
C GLU A 305 17.66 20.17 -13.49
N HIS A 306 16.61 19.64 -14.12
CA HIS A 306 16.62 19.28 -15.54
C HIS A 306 15.48 19.89 -16.37
N GLY A 307 14.55 20.61 -15.72
CA GLY A 307 13.39 21.22 -16.36
C GLY A 307 12.21 20.27 -16.56
N VAL A 308 11.04 20.86 -16.77
CA VAL A 308 9.77 20.14 -16.95
C VAL A 308 9.75 19.26 -18.20
N ASP A 309 10.40 19.70 -19.28
CA ASP A 309 10.46 18.94 -20.54
C ASP A 309 11.25 17.64 -20.39
N ALA A 310 12.30 17.64 -19.56
CA ALA A 310 13.05 16.43 -19.26
C ALA A 310 12.18 15.43 -18.48
N LEU A 311 11.41 15.91 -17.51
CA LEU A 311 10.48 15.06 -16.76
C LEU A 311 9.44 14.44 -17.70
N ALA A 312 8.82 15.26 -18.56
CA ALA A 312 7.82 14.82 -19.53
C ALA A 312 8.38 13.71 -20.46
N ARG A 313 9.61 13.88 -20.98
CA ARG A 313 10.26 12.87 -21.82
C ARG A 313 10.47 11.54 -21.09
N VAL A 314 11.01 11.58 -19.88
CA VAL A 314 11.29 10.37 -19.10
C VAL A 314 9.99 9.63 -18.74
N LEU A 315 8.99 10.35 -18.24
CA LEU A 315 7.69 9.76 -17.91
C LEU A 315 6.97 9.23 -19.15
N SER A 316 7.07 9.91 -20.30
CA SER A 316 6.47 9.47 -21.56
C SER A 316 7.06 8.14 -22.03
N GLY A 317 8.39 7.98 -21.97
CA GLY A 317 9.05 6.71 -22.27
C GLY A 317 8.54 5.56 -21.39
N TRP A 318 8.43 5.83 -20.09
CA TRP A 318 7.95 4.85 -19.13
C TRP A 318 6.48 4.46 -19.34
N ALA A 319 5.61 5.46 -19.45
CA ALA A 319 4.18 5.29 -19.67
C ALA A 319 3.90 4.49 -20.96
N LYS A 320 4.60 4.81 -22.06
CA LYS A 320 4.49 4.07 -23.33
C LYS A 320 4.87 2.59 -23.19
N LYS A 321 5.95 2.26 -22.46
CA LYS A 321 6.38 0.86 -22.25
C LYS A 321 5.34 0.07 -21.45
N LEU A 322 4.68 0.69 -20.48
CA LEU A 322 3.60 0.07 -19.70
C LEU A 322 2.32 -0.08 -20.54
N MET A 323 1.87 0.98 -21.20
CA MET A 323 0.64 0.99 -22.00
C MET A 323 0.71 0.00 -23.17
N ARG A 324 1.83 -0.07 -23.90
CA ARG A 324 2.01 -1.09 -24.95
C ARG A 324 1.88 -2.50 -24.42
N SER A 325 2.45 -2.75 -23.23
CA SER A 325 2.32 -4.06 -22.57
C SER A 325 0.87 -4.38 -22.25
N GLU A 326 0.12 -3.40 -21.73
CA GLU A 326 -1.29 -3.58 -21.39
C GLU A 326 -2.19 -3.75 -22.63
N VAL A 327 -1.91 -3.02 -23.72
CA VAL A 327 -2.60 -3.20 -25.01
C VAL A 327 -2.37 -4.62 -25.50
N SER A 328 -1.10 -5.09 -25.59
CA SER A 328 -0.83 -6.46 -26.05
C SER A 328 -1.46 -7.53 -25.17
N SER A 329 -1.53 -7.32 -23.86
CA SER A 329 -2.25 -8.25 -22.96
C SER A 329 -3.76 -8.24 -23.18
N ALA A 330 -4.37 -7.07 -23.43
CA ALA A 330 -5.80 -6.97 -23.73
C ALA A 330 -6.13 -7.55 -25.11
N GLU A 331 -5.28 -7.32 -26.11
CA GLU A 331 -5.40 -7.92 -27.45
C GLU A 331 -5.34 -9.44 -27.36
N PHE A 332 -4.37 -9.97 -26.60
CA PHE A 332 -4.27 -11.39 -26.34
C PHE A 332 -5.54 -11.95 -25.71
N ALA A 333 -6.07 -11.28 -24.68
CA ALA A 333 -7.31 -11.71 -24.04
C ALA A 333 -8.50 -11.66 -25.00
N LEU A 334 -8.62 -10.65 -25.86
CA LEU A 334 -9.71 -10.55 -26.83
C LEU A 334 -9.72 -11.70 -27.84
N PHE A 335 -8.55 -12.20 -28.25
CA PHE A 335 -8.46 -13.31 -29.21
C PHE A 335 -8.31 -14.69 -28.56
N SER A 336 -7.91 -14.81 -27.29
CA SER A 336 -7.48 -16.09 -26.71
C SER A 336 -8.57 -17.17 -26.73
N GLY A 337 -9.84 -16.81 -26.55
CA GLY A 337 -10.92 -17.80 -26.60
C GLY A 337 -11.18 -18.36 -28.00
N TRP A 338 -10.94 -17.58 -29.05
CA TRP A 338 -10.97 -18.06 -30.43
C TRP A 338 -9.95 -19.19 -30.64
N GLU A 339 -8.71 -18.97 -30.18
CA GLU A 339 -7.65 -19.97 -30.23
C GLU A 339 -7.97 -21.22 -29.41
N THR A 340 -8.62 -21.05 -28.25
CA THR A 340 -9.08 -22.17 -27.44
C THR A 340 -10.11 -23.02 -28.18
N VAL A 341 -11.14 -22.41 -28.77
CA VAL A 341 -12.16 -23.14 -29.55
C VAL A 341 -11.51 -23.85 -30.74
N ARG A 342 -10.66 -23.14 -31.50
CA ARG A 342 -9.95 -23.70 -32.65
C ARG A 342 -9.08 -24.91 -32.29
N SER A 343 -8.34 -24.81 -31.20
CA SER A 343 -7.42 -25.88 -30.75
C SER A 343 -8.15 -27.07 -30.13
N ASN A 344 -9.34 -26.84 -29.58
CA ASN A 344 -10.11 -27.85 -28.86
C ASN A 344 -11.38 -28.30 -29.60
N LEU A 345 -11.56 -27.95 -30.87
CA LEU A 345 -12.77 -28.27 -31.65
C LEU A 345 -13.16 -29.76 -31.57
N LYS A 346 -12.17 -30.67 -31.56
CA LYS A 346 -12.37 -32.12 -31.40
C LYS A 346 -13.01 -32.56 -30.07
N HIS A 347 -12.96 -31.70 -29.07
CA HIS A 347 -13.55 -31.91 -27.75
C HIS A 347 -14.97 -31.35 -27.63
N ILE A 348 -15.46 -30.63 -28.66
CA ILE A 348 -16.87 -30.26 -28.78
C ILE A 348 -17.66 -31.52 -29.18
N PRO A 349 -18.85 -31.77 -28.60
CA PRO A 349 -19.74 -32.85 -29.04
C PRO A 349 -19.98 -32.79 -30.55
N LEU A 350 -20.05 -33.97 -31.20
CA LEU A 350 -20.09 -34.10 -32.66
C LEU A 350 -21.23 -33.28 -33.30
N ASP A 351 -22.39 -33.24 -32.66
CA ASP A 351 -23.58 -32.54 -33.16
C ASP A 351 -23.38 -31.01 -33.25
N TYR A 352 -22.42 -30.48 -32.50
CA TYR A 352 -22.10 -29.04 -32.45
C TYR A 352 -20.83 -28.68 -33.24
N GLN A 353 -19.97 -29.64 -33.57
CA GLN A 353 -18.69 -29.36 -34.25
C GLN A 353 -18.85 -28.57 -35.55
N ALA A 354 -19.84 -28.92 -36.37
CA ALA A 354 -20.09 -28.25 -37.64
C ALA A 354 -20.51 -26.77 -37.45
N GLN A 355 -21.26 -26.47 -36.39
CA GLN A 355 -21.66 -25.10 -36.05
C GLN A 355 -20.45 -24.25 -35.66
N PHE A 356 -19.63 -24.76 -34.72
CA PHE A 356 -18.42 -24.07 -34.28
C PHE A 356 -17.41 -23.92 -35.42
N GLU A 357 -17.22 -24.94 -36.25
CA GLU A 357 -16.34 -24.85 -37.42
C GLU A 357 -16.86 -23.82 -38.45
N GLY A 358 -18.17 -23.74 -38.64
CA GLY A 358 -18.81 -22.72 -39.48
C GLY A 358 -18.52 -21.30 -38.98
N ILE A 359 -18.66 -21.05 -37.68
CA ILE A 359 -18.32 -19.76 -37.06
C ILE A 359 -16.82 -19.47 -37.22
N LEU A 360 -15.96 -20.47 -36.98
CA LEU A 360 -14.51 -20.32 -37.16
C LEU A 360 -14.15 -19.89 -38.59
N ARG A 361 -14.61 -20.63 -39.60
CA ARG A 361 -14.32 -20.33 -41.01
C ARG A 361 -14.87 -18.98 -41.46
N LYS A 362 -16.00 -18.53 -40.90
CA LYS A 362 -16.62 -17.24 -41.21
C LYS A 362 -15.73 -16.06 -40.81
N HIS A 363 -15.11 -16.09 -39.63
CA HIS A 363 -14.28 -14.97 -39.14
C HIS A 363 -12.77 -15.19 -39.31
N GLU A 364 -12.31 -16.38 -39.69
CA GLU A 364 -10.89 -16.70 -39.95
C GLU A 364 -10.16 -15.72 -40.91
N PRO A 365 -10.78 -15.16 -41.97
CA PRO A 365 -10.11 -14.16 -42.81
C PRO A 365 -9.71 -12.88 -42.06
N SER A 366 -10.35 -12.61 -40.92
CA SER A 366 -10.13 -11.42 -40.08
C SER A 366 -9.47 -11.74 -38.74
N ILE A 367 -9.46 -13.02 -38.31
CA ILE A 367 -8.94 -13.48 -37.02
C ILE A 367 -8.04 -14.71 -37.26
N PRO A 368 -6.73 -14.66 -36.92
CA PRO A 368 -6.05 -13.62 -36.17
C PRO A 368 -5.56 -12.46 -37.06
N GLY A 369 -5.95 -11.24 -36.72
CA GLY A 369 -5.47 -9.99 -37.32
C GLY A 369 -5.13 -8.93 -36.26
N PRO A 370 -4.50 -7.80 -36.66
CA PRO A 370 -4.25 -6.70 -35.74
C PRO A 370 -5.58 -6.10 -35.25
N ILE A 371 -5.76 -6.05 -33.93
CA ILE A 371 -6.94 -5.44 -33.31
C ILE A 371 -6.80 -3.91 -33.41
N ASN A 372 -7.82 -3.28 -33.98
CA ASN A 372 -7.91 -1.85 -34.16
C ASN A 372 -9.41 -1.46 -34.22
N PRO A 373 -9.75 -0.16 -34.22
CA PRO A 373 -11.17 0.25 -34.18
C PRO A 373 -12.02 -0.29 -35.34
N LYS A 374 -11.42 -0.67 -36.48
CA LYS A 374 -12.13 -1.27 -37.61
C LYS A 374 -12.33 -2.77 -37.48
N THR A 375 -11.39 -3.48 -36.83
CA THR A 375 -11.44 -4.94 -36.69
C THR A 375 -12.11 -5.38 -35.40
N LEU A 376 -12.11 -4.56 -34.35
CA LEU A 376 -12.75 -4.87 -33.06
C LEU A 376 -14.22 -5.34 -33.19
N PRO A 377 -15.09 -4.72 -34.03
CA PRO A 377 -16.45 -5.22 -34.23
C PRO A 377 -16.53 -6.65 -34.77
N VAL A 378 -15.53 -7.07 -35.57
CA VAL A 378 -15.46 -8.44 -36.10
C VAL A 378 -15.12 -9.44 -35.00
N TYR A 379 -14.20 -9.08 -34.11
CA TYR A 379 -13.86 -9.89 -32.94
C TYR A 379 -15.04 -10.02 -31.98
N LYS A 380 -15.81 -8.94 -31.79
CA LYS A 380 -17.02 -8.94 -30.97
C LYS A 380 -18.11 -9.83 -31.55
N SER A 381 -18.38 -9.69 -32.85
CA SER A 381 -19.34 -10.56 -33.56
C SER A 381 -18.94 -12.04 -33.46
N ALA A 382 -17.65 -12.35 -33.60
CA ALA A 382 -17.15 -13.71 -33.46
C ALA A 382 -17.33 -14.24 -32.02
N HIS A 383 -17.08 -13.40 -31.01
CA HIS A 383 -17.32 -13.75 -29.60
C HIS A 383 -18.82 -13.99 -29.34
N ASP A 384 -19.71 -13.10 -29.78
CA ASP A 384 -21.16 -13.21 -29.58
C ASP A 384 -21.73 -14.51 -30.19
N GLU A 385 -21.29 -14.86 -31.40
CA GLU A 385 -21.68 -16.11 -32.08
C GLU A 385 -21.16 -17.35 -31.35
N LEU A 386 -19.89 -17.33 -30.92
CA LEU A 386 -19.31 -18.43 -30.16
C LEU A 386 -19.95 -18.58 -28.77
N CYS A 387 -20.27 -17.47 -28.10
CA CYS A 387 -20.95 -17.48 -26.80
C CYS A 387 -22.36 -18.06 -26.94
N SER A 388 -23.10 -17.65 -27.97
CA SER A 388 -24.44 -18.17 -28.24
C SER A 388 -24.42 -19.69 -28.53
N ALA A 389 -23.47 -20.15 -29.34
CA ALA A 389 -23.30 -21.59 -29.62
C ALA A 389 -22.88 -22.37 -28.36
N TRP A 390 -22.03 -21.77 -27.52
CA TRP A 390 -21.60 -22.34 -26.25
C TRP A 390 -22.75 -22.48 -25.25
N ASP A 391 -23.56 -21.44 -25.09
CA ASP A 391 -24.71 -21.43 -24.19
C ASP A 391 -25.77 -22.46 -24.63
N GLN A 392 -26.01 -22.58 -25.94
CA GLN A 392 -26.89 -23.61 -26.50
C GLN A 392 -26.38 -25.02 -26.16
N MET A 393 -25.11 -25.29 -26.47
CA MET A 393 -24.50 -26.59 -26.23
C MET A 393 -24.51 -26.97 -24.74
N THR A 394 -24.15 -26.04 -23.85
CA THR A 394 -24.10 -26.32 -22.41
C THR A 394 -25.48 -26.48 -21.77
N ALA A 395 -26.53 -25.91 -22.36
CA ALA A 395 -27.91 -26.15 -21.93
C ALA A 395 -28.39 -27.58 -22.23
N GLU A 396 -27.91 -28.19 -23.32
CA GLU A 396 -28.33 -29.53 -23.76
C GLU A 396 -27.42 -30.64 -23.24
N GLU A 397 -26.10 -30.46 -23.31
CA GLU A 397 -25.09 -31.48 -22.99
C GLU A 397 -24.50 -31.34 -21.57
N GLY A 398 -24.81 -30.23 -20.89
CA GLY A 398 -24.21 -29.86 -19.60
C GLY A 398 -22.81 -29.25 -19.73
N SER A 399 -22.16 -29.00 -18.59
CA SER A 399 -20.86 -28.33 -18.55
C SER A 399 -19.72 -29.24 -19.00
N LEU A 400 -18.95 -28.80 -20.00
CA LEU A 400 -17.69 -29.44 -20.40
C LEU A 400 -16.56 -29.03 -19.45
N SER A 401 -16.43 -29.75 -18.33
CA SER A 401 -15.49 -29.44 -17.24
C SER A 401 -13.99 -29.39 -17.63
N ASN A 402 -13.62 -29.58 -18.90
CA ASN A 402 -12.24 -29.63 -19.39
C ASN A 402 -11.97 -28.91 -20.75
N PHE A 403 -12.93 -28.18 -21.33
CA PHE A 403 -12.80 -27.70 -22.72
C PHE A 403 -11.79 -26.54 -22.93
N GLY A 404 -11.56 -25.71 -21.92
CA GLY A 404 -10.68 -24.55 -22.02
C GLY A 404 -10.13 -24.00 -20.70
N GLY A 405 -10.50 -24.63 -19.58
CA GLY A 405 -10.17 -24.19 -18.24
C GLY A 405 -10.66 -22.77 -17.91
N GLN A 406 -10.20 -22.24 -16.78
CA GLN A 406 -10.62 -20.94 -16.24
C GLN A 406 -10.42 -19.77 -17.22
N GLY A 407 -9.42 -19.83 -18.10
CA GLY A 407 -9.14 -18.76 -19.07
C GLY A 407 -10.21 -18.62 -20.14
N PHE A 408 -10.82 -19.72 -20.58
CA PHE A 408 -11.90 -19.69 -21.57
C PHE A 408 -13.21 -19.18 -20.96
N ASP A 409 -13.55 -19.62 -19.75
CA ASP A 409 -14.72 -19.12 -19.02
C ASP A 409 -14.61 -17.60 -18.77
N GLN A 410 -13.41 -17.14 -18.40
CA GLN A 410 -13.14 -15.69 -18.29
C GLN A 410 -13.30 -14.97 -19.62
N TRP A 411 -12.90 -15.57 -20.74
CA TRP A 411 -13.10 -14.97 -22.06
C TRP A 411 -14.58 -14.87 -22.43
N LEU A 412 -15.35 -15.94 -22.23
CA LEU A 412 -16.78 -15.96 -22.51
C LEU A 412 -17.52 -14.86 -21.72
N HIS A 413 -17.29 -14.78 -20.40
CA HIS A 413 -18.08 -13.93 -19.53
C HIS A 413 -17.51 -12.51 -19.32
N HIS A 414 -16.21 -12.31 -19.53
CA HIS A 414 -15.55 -11.01 -19.32
C HIS A 414 -14.99 -10.39 -20.60
N TYR A 415 -15.47 -10.78 -21.79
CA TYR A 415 -15.04 -10.19 -23.05
C TYR A 415 -15.14 -8.65 -23.08
N HIS A 416 -16.28 -8.12 -22.63
CA HIS A 416 -16.54 -6.68 -22.52
C HIS A 416 -15.53 -5.94 -21.63
N VAL A 417 -14.96 -6.62 -20.63
CA VAL A 417 -13.90 -6.07 -19.77
C VAL A 417 -12.60 -5.89 -20.56
N TYR A 418 -12.23 -6.88 -21.38
CA TYR A 418 -11.05 -6.79 -22.24
C TYR A 418 -11.22 -5.73 -23.33
N GLU A 419 -12.41 -5.61 -23.90
CA GLU A 419 -12.77 -4.59 -24.90
C GLU A 419 -12.61 -3.19 -24.31
N ALA A 420 -13.28 -2.91 -23.19
CA ALA A 420 -13.22 -1.62 -22.52
C ALA A 420 -11.80 -1.27 -22.06
N ARG A 421 -11.03 -2.25 -21.58
CA ARG A 421 -9.62 -2.07 -21.23
C ARG A 421 -8.78 -1.70 -22.45
N TRP A 422 -8.91 -2.45 -23.55
CA TRP A 422 -8.17 -2.19 -24.79
C TRP A 422 -8.46 -0.79 -25.33
N GLU A 423 -9.73 -0.39 -25.38
CA GLU A 423 -10.13 0.93 -25.85
C GLU A 423 -9.53 2.05 -25.02
N LEU A 424 -9.66 1.96 -23.69
CA LEU A 424 -9.18 2.99 -22.80
C LEU A 424 -7.66 3.14 -22.87
N VAL A 425 -6.92 2.03 -22.81
CA VAL A 425 -5.45 2.09 -22.87
C VAL A 425 -4.99 2.63 -24.23
N THR A 426 -5.69 2.27 -25.31
CA THR A 426 -5.39 2.78 -26.67
C THR A 426 -5.64 4.29 -26.77
N LYS A 427 -6.78 4.78 -26.25
CA LYS A 427 -7.10 6.22 -26.18
C LYS A 427 -6.08 6.96 -25.33
N LEU A 428 -5.75 6.44 -24.15
CA LEU A 428 -4.77 7.03 -23.24
C LEU A 428 -3.36 7.07 -23.85
N HIS A 429 -2.93 5.98 -24.50
CA HIS A 429 -1.66 5.93 -25.21
C HIS A 429 -1.60 6.98 -26.32
N ALA A 430 -2.69 7.17 -27.08
CA ALA A 430 -2.76 8.20 -28.11
C ALA A 430 -2.63 9.62 -27.53
N VAL A 431 -3.26 9.91 -26.39
CA VAL A 431 -3.11 11.20 -25.68
C VAL A 431 -1.66 11.40 -25.24
N VAL A 432 -1.06 10.44 -24.53
CA VAL A 432 0.33 10.54 -24.03
C VAL A 432 1.36 10.64 -25.14
N VAL A 433 1.10 10.05 -26.31
CA VAL A 433 1.97 10.20 -27.50
C VAL A 433 1.89 11.62 -28.07
N ARG A 434 0.69 12.21 -28.11
CA ARG A 434 0.47 13.56 -28.68
C ARG A 434 0.85 14.69 -27.73
N GLN A 435 0.66 14.49 -26.43
CA GLN A 435 0.80 15.50 -25.37
C GLN A 435 1.60 14.91 -24.20
N PRO A 436 2.93 14.73 -24.31
CA PRO A 436 3.74 14.17 -23.23
C PRO A 436 3.78 15.06 -21.96
N GLU A 437 3.54 16.37 -22.10
CA GLU A 437 3.52 17.37 -21.02
C GLU A 437 2.45 17.09 -19.95
N VAL A 438 1.35 16.43 -20.33
CA VAL A 438 0.31 15.95 -19.41
C VAL A 438 0.89 15.06 -18.31
N LEU A 439 1.92 14.27 -18.61
CA LEU A 439 2.54 13.40 -17.60
C LEU A 439 3.34 14.20 -16.57
N ALA A 440 3.98 15.29 -16.99
CA ALA A 440 4.68 16.18 -16.06
C ALA A 440 3.69 16.95 -15.19
N ALA A 441 2.59 17.44 -15.78
CA ALA A 441 1.50 18.08 -15.05
C ALA A 441 0.89 17.14 -14.00
N TRP A 442 0.57 15.90 -14.39
CA TRP A 442 0.10 14.84 -13.47
C TRP A 442 1.12 14.53 -12.36
N ALA A 443 2.41 14.50 -12.68
CA ALA A 443 3.45 14.14 -11.73
C ALA A 443 3.76 15.23 -10.69
N LEU A 444 3.33 16.47 -10.96
CA LEU A 444 3.54 17.66 -10.13
C LEU A 444 2.26 18.15 -9.44
N SER A 445 1.10 17.62 -9.79
CA SER A 445 -0.17 17.80 -9.07
C SER A 445 -0.22 16.95 -7.81
#